data_AF-A0A7L4Q2N0-F1
#
_entry.id   AF-A0A7L4Q2N0-F1
#
_cell.length_a   1.000
_cell.length_b   1.000
_cell.length_c   1.000
_cell.angle_alpha   90.00
_cell.angle_beta   90.00
_cell.angle_gamma   90.00
#
_symmetry.space_group_name_H-M   'P 1'
#
loop_
_entity.id
_entity.type
_entity.pdbx_description
1 polymer ?
#
loop_
_entity_poly.entity_id
_entity_poly.type
_entity_poly.pdbx_seq_one_letter_code
_entity_poly.pdbx_strand_id
1 'polypeptide(L)'
;MIQEVKITGNRIGVLIGKGGATKKDLEEQTKTTISIDSKEGIVRVEGEDAPLVLRAVEVVQAINRGFSPERAFVLLEDEDLLLDMIDLSGLTDSPRQLERLRGRIIGKDGRSREQIEHMTDCEISVFGKTVALIGLPEQIKVAHSAIEMLIEGLPHEVVYGFLERKRREAKQDIIDYYY
;
A
#
# COMPACT_ATOMS: atom_id res chain seq x y z
N MET A 1 4.48 -23.97 6.35
CA MET A 1 3.35 -23.05 6.64
C MET A 1 2.59 -22.80 5.36
N ILE A 2 1.26 -22.71 5.44
CA ILE A 2 0.40 -22.42 4.30
C ILE A 2 -0.50 -21.24 4.67
N GLN A 3 -0.65 -20.29 3.76
CA GLN A 3 -1.58 -19.18 3.86
C GLN A 3 -2.43 -19.05 2.60
N GLU A 4 -3.68 -18.63 2.76
CA GLU A 4 -4.61 -18.40 1.66
C GLU A 4 -5.15 -16.97 1.70
N VAL A 5 -5.15 -16.32 0.54
CA VAL A 5 -5.61 -14.94 0.38
C VAL A 5 -6.56 -14.87 -0.80
N LYS A 6 -7.69 -14.19 -0.60
CA LYS A 6 -8.62 -13.88 -1.70
C LYS A 6 -8.20 -12.61 -2.41
N ILE A 7 -8.09 -12.66 -3.73
CA ILE A 7 -7.76 -11.52 -4.59
C ILE A 7 -8.87 -11.21 -5.59
N THR A 8 -8.93 -9.94 -5.98
CA THR A 8 -9.91 -9.45 -6.94
C THR A 8 -9.54 -9.95 -8.33
N GLY A 9 -10.52 -10.39 -9.12
CA GLY A 9 -10.28 -11.01 -10.43
C GLY A 9 -9.43 -10.18 -11.39
N ASN A 10 -9.61 -8.86 -11.40
CA ASN A 10 -8.83 -7.95 -12.24
C ASN A 10 -7.36 -7.75 -11.78
N ARG A 11 -6.97 -8.32 -10.63
CA ARG A 11 -5.60 -8.28 -10.10
C ARG A 11 -4.84 -9.59 -10.29
N ILE A 12 -5.54 -10.69 -10.60
CA ILE A 12 -4.94 -12.00 -10.88
C ILE A 12 -3.87 -11.89 -11.98
N GLY A 13 -4.21 -11.23 -13.09
CA GLY A 13 -3.26 -11.06 -14.21
C GLY A 13 -2.00 -10.28 -13.84
N VAL A 14 -2.12 -9.30 -12.92
CA VAL A 14 -0.98 -8.51 -12.43
C VAL A 14 -0.08 -9.35 -11.53
N LEU A 15 -0.68 -10.14 -10.64
CA LEU A 15 0.04 -11.06 -9.76
C LEU A 15 0.76 -12.16 -10.54
N ILE A 16 0.14 -12.69 -11.60
CA ILE A 16 0.80 -13.68 -12.48
C ILE A 16 1.93 -13.00 -13.26
N GLY A 17 1.65 -11.82 -13.84
CA GLY A 17 2.60 -11.12 -14.71
C GLY A 17 2.74 -11.77 -16.10
N LYS A 18 3.43 -11.08 -17.01
CA LYS A 18 3.63 -11.57 -18.39
C LYS A 18 4.41 -12.89 -18.34
N GLY A 19 3.80 -13.98 -18.81
CA GLY A 19 4.42 -15.32 -18.81
C GLY A 19 4.69 -15.88 -17.41
N GLY A 20 4.03 -15.36 -16.37
CA GLY A 20 4.26 -15.78 -14.98
C GLY A 20 5.43 -15.08 -14.29
N ALA A 21 6.02 -14.04 -14.88
CA ALA A 21 7.23 -13.38 -14.36
C ALA A 21 7.05 -12.89 -12.91
N THR A 22 6.05 -12.05 -12.64
CA THR A 22 5.78 -11.52 -11.29
C THR A 22 5.66 -12.63 -10.24
N LYS A 23 4.90 -13.68 -10.56
CA LYS A 23 4.72 -14.82 -9.65
C LYS A 23 6.06 -15.51 -9.36
N LYS A 24 6.85 -15.79 -10.40
CA LYS A 24 8.15 -16.45 -10.28
C LYS A 24 9.14 -15.62 -9.46
N ASP A 25 9.22 -14.32 -9.73
CA ASP A 25 10.11 -13.41 -9.02
C ASP A 25 9.75 -13.36 -7.52
N LEU A 26 8.45 -13.41 -7.20
CA LEU A 26 7.99 -13.46 -5.80
C LEU A 26 8.30 -14.81 -5.14
N GLU A 27 8.07 -15.93 -5.83
CA GLU A 27 8.42 -17.27 -5.36
C GLU A 27 9.93 -17.39 -5.08
N GLU A 28 10.77 -16.89 -5.99
CA GLU A 28 12.24 -16.93 -5.87
C GLU A 28 12.75 -16.11 -4.69
N GLN A 29 12.27 -14.87 -4.52
CA GLN A 29 12.72 -13.99 -3.44
C GLN A 29 12.25 -14.45 -2.06
N THR A 30 11.04 -15.00 -1.96
CA THR A 30 10.47 -15.45 -0.69
C THR A 30 10.69 -16.93 -0.41
N LYS A 31 11.30 -17.68 -1.35
CA LYS A 31 11.47 -19.14 -1.25
C LYS A 31 10.15 -19.85 -0.97
N THR A 32 9.07 -19.39 -1.60
CA THR A 32 7.73 -19.95 -1.46
C THR A 32 7.24 -20.59 -2.76
N THR A 33 6.19 -21.39 -2.66
CA THR A 33 5.39 -21.86 -3.79
C THR A 33 4.04 -21.16 -3.76
N ILE A 34 3.67 -20.54 -4.88
CA ILE A 34 2.43 -19.78 -5.03
C ILE A 34 1.52 -20.47 -6.05
N SER A 35 0.33 -20.87 -5.61
CA SER A 35 -0.71 -21.42 -6.48
C SER A 35 -1.91 -20.48 -6.54
N ILE A 36 -2.47 -20.31 -7.73
CA ILE A 36 -3.51 -19.32 -8.00
C ILE A 36 -4.70 -20.02 -8.66
N ASP A 37 -5.81 -20.15 -7.93
CA ASP A 37 -7.09 -20.50 -8.51
C ASP A 37 -7.69 -19.24 -9.15
N SER A 38 -7.58 -19.16 -10.47
CA SER A 38 -8.06 -18.00 -11.22
C SER A 38 -9.59 -17.90 -11.30
N LYS A 39 -10.34 -18.97 -10.99
CA LYS A 39 -11.81 -18.97 -10.98
C LYS A 39 -12.34 -18.42 -9.67
N GLU A 40 -11.80 -18.92 -8.56
CA GLU A 40 -12.22 -18.51 -7.21
C GLU A 40 -11.49 -17.26 -6.71
N GLY A 41 -10.39 -16.87 -7.37
CA GLY A 41 -9.54 -15.76 -6.95
C GLY A 41 -8.79 -16.06 -5.65
N ILE A 42 -8.44 -17.34 -5.42
CA ILE A 42 -7.72 -17.77 -4.22
C ILE A 42 -6.25 -17.93 -4.57
N VAL A 43 -5.39 -17.27 -3.80
CA VAL A 43 -3.94 -17.43 -3.86
C VAL A 43 -3.52 -18.20 -2.62
N ARG A 44 -2.87 -19.34 -2.82
CA ARG A 44 -2.25 -20.11 -1.74
C ARG A 44 -0.74 -19.94 -1.82
N VAL A 45 -0.16 -19.52 -0.70
CA VAL A 45 1.28 -19.36 -0.50
C VAL A 45 1.77 -20.41 0.49
N GLU A 46 2.76 -21.19 0.09
CA GLU A 46 3.32 -22.28 0.89
C GLU A 46 4.84 -22.17 0.98
N GLY A 47 5.39 -22.39 2.17
CA GLY A 47 6.84 -22.35 2.41
C GLY A 47 7.21 -22.83 3.80
N GLU A 48 8.49 -23.13 4.02
CA GLU A 48 9.00 -23.61 5.32
C GLU A 48 9.21 -22.44 6.31
N ASP A 49 9.69 -21.30 5.81
CA ASP A 49 10.00 -20.10 6.58
C ASP A 49 8.74 -19.22 6.75
N ALA A 50 8.23 -19.16 7.98
CA ALA A 50 6.99 -18.44 8.30
C ALA A 50 7.09 -16.93 8.00
N PRO A 51 8.13 -16.19 8.45
CA PRO A 51 8.37 -14.81 8.03
C PRO A 51 8.30 -14.58 6.51
N LEU A 52 8.95 -15.42 5.71
CA LEU A 52 8.95 -15.24 4.25
C LEU A 52 7.58 -15.53 3.62
N VAL A 53 6.84 -16.51 4.14
CA VAL A 53 5.45 -16.77 3.74
C VAL A 53 4.55 -15.58 4.05
N LEU A 54 4.69 -14.96 5.22
CA LEU A 54 3.93 -13.78 5.59
C LEU A 54 4.26 -12.60 4.68
N ARG A 55 5.55 -12.39 4.37
CA ARG A 55 5.97 -11.32 3.46
C ARG A 55 5.43 -11.52 2.04
N ALA A 56 5.46 -12.75 1.53
CA ALA A 56 4.84 -13.08 0.25
C ALA A 56 3.33 -12.78 0.23
N VAL A 57 2.64 -13.09 1.33
CA VAL A 57 1.22 -12.76 1.52
C VAL A 57 0.98 -11.25 1.50
N GLU A 58 1.81 -10.47 2.18
CA GLU A 58 1.72 -9.00 2.17
C GLU A 58 1.91 -8.42 0.77
N VAL A 59 2.88 -8.93 -0.01
CA VAL A 59 3.08 -8.53 -1.42
C VAL A 59 1.84 -8.87 -2.26
N VAL A 60 1.28 -10.08 -2.10
CA VAL A 60 0.03 -10.48 -2.79
C VAL A 60 -1.12 -9.53 -2.44
N GLN A 61 -1.25 -9.16 -1.15
CA GLN A 61 -2.25 -8.22 -0.69
C GLN A 61 -2.03 -6.81 -1.25
N ALA A 62 -0.79 -6.30 -1.26
CA ALA A 62 -0.44 -5.01 -1.83
C ALA A 62 -0.81 -4.95 -3.33
N ILE A 63 -0.45 -5.98 -4.11
CA ILE A 63 -0.83 -6.08 -5.53
C ILE A 63 -2.36 -6.12 -5.67
N ASN A 64 -3.06 -6.86 -4.81
CA ASN A 64 -4.52 -6.89 -4.80
C ASN A 64 -5.14 -5.51 -4.49
N ARG A 65 -4.47 -4.69 -3.69
CA ARG A 65 -4.86 -3.30 -3.36
C ARG A 65 -4.33 -2.26 -4.35
N GLY A 66 -3.89 -2.69 -5.53
CA GLY A 66 -3.63 -1.80 -6.66
C GLY A 66 -2.18 -1.40 -6.87
N PHE A 67 -1.25 -1.80 -5.99
CA PHE A 67 0.18 -1.59 -6.24
C PHE A 67 0.64 -2.33 -7.51
N SER A 68 1.61 -1.75 -8.22
CA SER A 68 2.34 -2.50 -9.23
C SER A 68 3.28 -3.51 -8.56
N PRO A 69 3.72 -4.57 -9.27
CA PRO A 69 4.70 -5.50 -8.72
C PRO A 69 5.94 -4.81 -8.17
N GLU A 70 6.50 -3.85 -8.91
CA GLU A 70 7.72 -3.16 -8.49
C GLU A 70 7.53 -2.41 -7.16
N ARG A 71 6.39 -1.73 -7.01
CA ARG A 71 6.07 -0.97 -5.79
C ARG A 71 5.68 -1.87 -4.62
N ALA A 72 5.11 -3.04 -4.88
CA ALA A 72 4.79 -4.02 -3.84
C ALA A 72 6.04 -4.75 -3.34
N PHE A 73 7.03 -4.98 -4.21
CA PHE A 73 8.25 -5.71 -3.88
C PHE A 73 9.18 -4.95 -2.94
N VAL A 74 8.99 -3.64 -2.77
CA VAL A 74 9.70 -2.85 -1.74
C VAL A 74 9.52 -3.46 -0.35
N LEU A 75 8.38 -4.13 -0.07
CA LEU A 75 8.18 -4.88 1.17
C LEU A 75 9.24 -5.97 1.39
N LEU A 76 9.84 -6.53 0.35
CA LEU A 76 10.88 -7.56 0.44
C LEU A 76 12.26 -6.98 0.76
N GLU A 77 12.45 -5.68 0.61
CA GLU A 77 13.76 -5.02 0.76
C GLU A 77 14.09 -4.69 2.21
N ASP A 78 13.08 -4.46 3.04
CA ASP A 78 13.22 -4.06 4.44
C ASP A 78 12.11 -4.71 5.30
N GLU A 79 12.54 -5.39 6.37
CA GLU A 79 11.63 -6.12 7.25
C GLU A 79 10.78 -5.21 8.14
N ASP A 80 11.20 -3.97 8.37
CA ASP A 80 10.48 -2.99 9.18
C ASP A 80 9.38 -2.27 8.40
N LEU A 81 9.33 -2.43 7.08
CA LEU A 81 8.25 -1.90 6.25
C LEU A 81 6.96 -2.68 6.49
N LEU A 82 5.89 -1.94 6.69
CA LEU A 82 4.55 -2.46 6.92
C LEU A 82 3.63 -2.15 5.74
N LEU A 83 2.64 -3.01 5.52
CA LEU A 83 1.48 -2.72 4.68
C LEU A 83 0.29 -2.32 5.57
N ASP A 84 -0.21 -1.11 5.38
CA ASP A 84 -1.42 -0.61 6.05
C ASP A 84 -2.56 -0.29 5.07
N MET A 85 -3.80 -0.29 5.53
CA MET A 85 -4.99 -0.13 4.70
C MET A 85 -6.06 0.74 5.35
N ILE A 86 -6.48 1.79 4.63
CA ILE A 86 -7.62 2.63 4.96
C ILE A 86 -8.83 2.16 4.18
N ASP A 87 -9.88 1.72 4.89
CA ASP A 87 -11.14 1.31 4.26
C ASP A 87 -12.09 2.50 4.06
N LEU A 88 -12.46 2.73 2.80
CA LEU A 88 -13.41 3.77 2.39
C LEU A 88 -14.86 3.25 2.37
N SER A 89 -15.08 1.94 2.56
CA SER A 89 -16.39 1.31 2.37
C SER A 89 -17.45 1.82 3.33
N GLY A 90 -17.09 2.15 4.57
CA GLY A 90 -18.00 2.67 5.59
C GLY A 90 -18.28 4.17 5.49
N LEU A 91 -17.60 4.89 4.61
CA LEU A 91 -17.72 6.36 4.50
C LEU A 91 -18.87 6.78 3.57
N THR A 92 -19.21 5.94 2.60
CA THR A 92 -20.28 6.21 1.64
C THR A 92 -20.66 4.97 0.84
N ASP A 93 -21.97 4.80 0.63
CA ASP A 93 -22.52 3.80 -0.29
C ASP A 93 -22.64 4.33 -1.73
N SER A 94 -22.44 5.63 -1.96
CA SER A 94 -22.60 6.25 -3.27
C SER A 94 -21.34 6.10 -4.11
N PRO A 95 -21.41 5.44 -5.29
CA PRO A 95 -20.25 5.33 -6.19
C PRO A 95 -19.66 6.68 -6.59
N ARG A 96 -20.51 7.69 -6.77
CA ARG A 96 -20.10 9.06 -7.11
C ARG A 96 -19.41 9.78 -5.96
N GLN A 97 -19.80 9.52 -4.70
CA GLN A 97 -19.08 10.07 -3.55
C GLN A 97 -17.74 9.38 -3.37
N LEU A 98 -17.70 8.04 -3.50
CA LEU A 98 -16.45 7.27 -3.42
C LEU A 98 -15.44 7.74 -4.49
N GLU A 99 -15.88 7.95 -5.73
CA GLU A 99 -15.03 8.48 -6.80
C GLU A 99 -14.50 9.88 -6.47
N ARG A 100 -15.32 10.75 -5.86
CA ARG A 100 -14.88 12.07 -5.41
C ARG A 100 -13.84 11.99 -4.28
N LEU A 101 -14.02 11.09 -3.31
CA LEU A 101 -13.05 10.88 -2.23
C LEU A 101 -11.71 10.40 -2.79
N ARG A 102 -11.73 9.38 -3.67
CA ARG A 102 -10.52 8.91 -4.35
C ARG A 102 -9.87 10.02 -5.18
N GLY A 103 -10.66 10.75 -5.96
CA GLY A 103 -10.17 11.86 -6.79
C GLY A 103 -9.49 12.95 -5.96
N ARG A 104 -9.94 13.19 -4.73
CA ARG A 104 -9.32 14.12 -3.80
C ARG A 104 -7.97 13.62 -3.26
N ILE A 105 -7.89 12.34 -2.92
CA ILE A 105 -6.65 11.71 -2.44
C ILE A 105 -5.60 11.66 -3.57
N ILE A 106 -6.01 11.23 -4.77
CA ILE A 106 -5.17 11.15 -5.96
C ILE A 106 -4.72 12.55 -6.40
N GLY A 107 -5.65 13.51 -6.40
CA GLY A 107 -5.42 14.86 -6.91
C GLY A 107 -5.31 14.89 -8.44
N LYS A 108 -5.13 16.08 -9.00
CA LYS A 108 -5.01 16.28 -10.45
C LYS A 108 -3.74 15.60 -10.98
N ASP A 109 -3.91 14.69 -11.92
CA ASP A 109 -2.83 13.89 -12.53
C ASP A 109 -2.02 13.05 -11.51
N GLY A 110 -2.60 12.72 -10.36
CA GLY A 110 -1.88 11.95 -9.31
C GLY A 110 -1.00 12.78 -8.38
N ARG A 111 -0.90 14.10 -8.60
CA ARG A 111 0.03 14.97 -7.87
C ARG A 111 -0.18 15.02 -6.36
N SER A 112 -1.41 14.87 -5.87
CA SER A 112 -1.64 14.92 -4.42
C SER A 112 -1.08 13.67 -3.75
N ARG A 113 -1.35 12.50 -4.31
CA ARG A 113 -0.78 11.23 -3.85
C ARG A 113 0.75 11.30 -3.88
N GLU A 114 1.34 11.70 -5.00
CA GLU A 114 2.81 11.81 -5.16
C GLU A 114 3.44 12.76 -4.14
N GLN A 115 2.78 13.89 -3.87
CA GLN A 115 3.27 14.83 -2.88
C GLN A 115 3.24 14.25 -1.47
N ILE A 116 2.19 13.49 -1.12
CA ILE A 116 2.12 12.80 0.19
C ILE A 116 3.24 11.77 0.27
N GLU A 117 3.39 10.92 -0.75
CA GLU A 117 4.46 9.91 -0.84
C GLU A 117 5.84 10.53 -0.62
N HIS A 118 6.16 11.60 -1.34
CA HIS A 118 7.46 12.29 -1.22
C HIS A 118 7.66 13.00 0.13
N MET A 119 6.60 13.41 0.81
CA MET A 119 6.71 14.10 2.10
C MET A 119 6.75 13.15 3.29
N THR A 120 6.22 11.94 3.14
CA THR A 120 6.18 10.91 4.19
C THR A 120 7.13 9.74 3.95
N ASP A 121 7.74 9.65 2.77
CA ASP A 121 8.53 8.50 2.32
C ASP A 121 7.71 7.19 2.31
N CYS A 122 6.39 7.29 2.09
CA CYS A 122 5.50 6.14 1.90
C CYS A 122 5.22 5.88 0.42
N GLU A 123 4.89 4.63 0.11
CA GLU A 123 4.25 4.24 -1.14
C GLU A 123 2.74 4.15 -0.95
N ILE A 124 1.94 4.76 -1.83
CA ILE A 124 0.47 4.80 -1.71
C ILE A 124 -0.22 4.27 -2.98
N SER A 125 -1.20 3.39 -2.78
CA SER A 125 -2.12 2.91 -3.80
C SER A 125 -3.57 3.25 -3.43
N VAL A 126 -4.30 3.89 -4.35
CA VAL A 126 -5.73 4.20 -4.19
C VAL A 126 -6.52 3.31 -5.14
N PHE A 127 -7.18 2.27 -4.62
CA PHE A 127 -7.85 1.27 -5.46
C PHE A 127 -9.16 0.75 -4.86
N GLY A 128 -10.20 0.71 -5.69
CA GLY A 128 -11.51 0.19 -5.27
C GLY A 128 -12.08 1.00 -4.10
N LYS A 129 -12.23 0.36 -2.94
CA LYS A 129 -12.70 0.97 -1.68
C LYS A 129 -11.57 1.10 -0.65
N THR A 130 -10.31 1.04 -1.05
CA THR A 130 -9.18 1.02 -0.11
C THR A 130 -8.09 1.98 -0.56
N VAL A 131 -7.42 2.58 0.41
CA VAL A 131 -6.11 3.22 0.22
C VAL A 131 -5.09 2.36 0.96
N ALA A 132 -4.13 1.78 0.24
CA ALA A 132 -3.07 0.98 0.82
C ALA A 132 -1.77 1.80 0.90
N LEU A 133 -1.04 1.64 2.00
CA LEU A 133 0.22 2.32 2.27
C LEU A 133 1.32 1.29 2.54
N ILE A 134 2.52 1.54 2.03
CA ILE A 134 3.73 0.82 2.43
C ILE A 134 4.73 1.84 2.99
N GLY A 135 5.28 1.58 4.16
CA GLY A 135 6.24 2.47 4.83
C GLY A 135 6.59 2.01 6.24
N LEU A 136 7.47 2.75 6.90
CA LEU A 136 7.76 2.56 8.33
C LEU A 136 6.58 3.04 9.20
N PRO A 137 6.46 2.56 10.45
CA PRO A 137 5.32 2.87 11.31
C PRO A 137 5.00 4.38 11.45
N GLU A 138 6.01 5.21 11.72
CA GLU A 138 5.80 6.65 11.87
C GLU A 138 5.51 7.36 10.54
N GLN A 139 6.07 6.86 9.44
CA GLN A 139 5.78 7.36 8.09
C GLN A 139 4.31 7.10 7.72
N ILE A 140 3.85 5.86 7.91
CA ILE A 140 2.46 5.46 7.68
C ILE A 140 1.50 6.30 8.52
N LYS A 141 1.80 6.50 9.80
CA LYS A 141 0.95 7.30 10.70
C LYS A 141 0.74 8.72 10.19
N VAL A 142 1.80 9.38 9.70
CA VAL A 142 1.71 10.73 9.13
C VAL A 142 0.92 10.73 7.82
N ALA A 143 1.19 9.77 6.94
CA ALA A 143 0.47 9.63 5.67
C ALA A 143 -1.01 9.33 5.87
N HIS A 144 -1.35 8.47 6.84
CA HIS A 144 -2.71 8.13 7.23
C HIS A 144 -3.48 9.37 7.67
N SER A 145 -2.93 10.17 8.59
CA SER A 145 -3.55 11.43 9.01
C SER A 145 -3.74 12.41 7.85
N ALA A 146 -2.78 12.50 6.93
CA ALA A 146 -2.93 13.35 5.74
C ALA A 146 -4.08 12.88 4.82
N ILE A 147 -4.24 11.57 4.64
CA ILE A 147 -5.33 10.99 3.85
C ILE A 147 -6.67 11.20 4.56
N GLU A 148 -6.75 11.03 5.88
CA GLU A 148 -7.96 11.32 6.67
C GLU A 148 -8.39 12.78 6.52
N MET A 149 -7.46 13.72 6.62
CA MET A 149 -7.75 15.15 6.40
C MET A 149 -8.34 15.40 5.01
N LEU A 150 -7.83 14.72 3.97
CA LEU A 150 -8.41 14.82 2.63
C LEU A 150 -9.81 14.22 2.59
N ILE A 151 -10.03 13.05 3.20
CA ILE A 151 -11.34 12.39 3.29
C ILE A 151 -12.37 13.30 3.98
N GLU A 152 -11.98 13.98 5.05
CA GLU A 152 -12.80 14.94 5.82
C GLU A 152 -13.06 16.25 5.06
N GLY A 153 -12.39 16.47 3.93
CA GLY A 153 -12.63 17.61 3.05
C GLY A 153 -11.74 18.82 3.33
N LEU A 154 -10.67 18.70 4.12
CA LEU A 154 -9.71 19.78 4.33
C LEU A 154 -8.94 20.10 3.04
N PRO A 155 -8.75 21.39 2.70
CA PRO A 155 -8.03 21.79 1.48
C PRO A 155 -6.63 21.19 1.40
N HIS A 156 -6.17 20.84 0.20
CA HIS A 156 -4.83 20.29 -0.04
C HIS A 156 -3.71 21.15 0.56
N GLU A 157 -3.83 22.48 0.49
CA GLU A 157 -2.87 23.42 1.10
C GLU A 157 -2.72 23.20 2.61
N VAL A 158 -3.82 22.95 3.31
CA VAL A 158 -3.81 22.68 4.76
C VAL A 158 -3.13 21.34 5.06
N VAL A 159 -3.37 20.32 4.21
CA VAL A 159 -2.75 19.00 4.32
C VAL A 159 -1.24 19.10 4.06
N TYR A 160 -0.81 19.84 3.05
CA TYR A 160 0.61 20.04 2.75
C TYR A 160 1.32 20.82 3.87
N GLY A 161 0.68 21.84 4.42
CA GLY A 161 1.20 22.55 5.59
C GLY A 161 1.33 21.65 6.82
N PHE A 162 0.42 20.69 7.01
CA PHE A 162 0.55 19.66 8.05
C PHE A 162 1.76 18.75 7.82
N LEU A 163 1.91 18.22 6.60
CA LEU A 163 3.02 17.35 6.22
C LEU A 163 4.37 18.05 6.37
N GLU A 164 4.46 19.32 6.00
CA GLU A 164 5.70 20.10 6.12
C GLU A 164 6.12 20.29 7.58
N ARG A 165 5.16 20.58 8.47
CA ARG A 165 5.42 20.63 9.92
C ARG A 165 5.90 19.29 10.45
N LYS A 166 5.23 18.19 10.11
CA LYS A 166 5.60 16.84 10.55
C LYS A 166 6.99 16.43 10.08
N ARG A 167 7.33 16.75 8.83
CA ARG A 167 8.67 16.50 8.28
C ARG A 167 9.76 17.31 9.00
N ARG A 168 9.46 18.53 9.44
CA ARG A 168 10.38 19.36 10.22
C ARG A 168 10.56 18.81 11.65
N GLU A 169 9.48 18.38 12.29
CA GLU A 169 9.50 17.73 13.60
C GLU A 169 10.38 16.48 13.56
N ALA A 170 10.16 15.58 12.60
CA ALA A 170 10.98 14.36 12.46
C ALA A 170 12.48 14.65 12.26
N LYS A 171 12.83 15.69 11.51
CA LYS A 171 14.23 16.12 11.36
C LYS A 171 14.82 16.66 12.66
N GLN A 172 14.03 17.39 13.45
CA GLN A 172 14.47 17.91 14.74
C GLN A 172 14.65 16.78 15.74
N ASP A 173 13.71 15.82 15.80
CA ASP A 173 13.79 14.66 16.69
C ASP A 173 15.05 13.83 16.43
N ILE A 174 15.43 13.67 15.15
CA ILE A 174 16.69 13.03 14.77
C ILE A 174 17.89 13.83 15.29
N ILE A 175 17.91 15.16 15.12
CA ILE A 175 19.00 16.01 15.63
C ILE A 175 19.11 15.90 17.16
N ASP A 176 17.99 16.02 17.86
CA ASP A 176 17.93 15.97 19.33
C ASP A 176 18.30 14.59 19.88
N TYR A 177 18.12 13.52 19.10
CA TYR A 177 18.59 12.18 19.48
C TYR A 177 20.12 12.06 19.45
N TYR A 178 20.79 12.79 18.57
CA TYR A 178 22.24 12.70 18.38
C TYR A 178 23.05 13.78 19.12
N TYR A 179 22.42 14.84 19.64
CA TYR A 179 23.08 15.97 20.31
C TYR A 179 22.47 16.26 21.68
#